data_AF-A0A5C4XAI4-F1
#
_entry.id   AF-A0A5C4XAI4-F1
#
_cell.length_a   1.000
_cell.length_b   1.000
_cell.length_c   1.000
_cell.angle_alpha   90.00
_cell.angle_beta   90.00
_cell.angle_gamma   90.00
#
_symmetry.space_group_name_H-M   'P 1'
#
loop_
_entity.id
_entity.type
_entity.pdbx_description
1 polymer ?
#
loop_
_entity_poly.entity_id
_entity_poly.type
_entity_poly.pdbx_seq_one_letter_code
_entity_poly.pdbx_strand_id
1 'polypeptide(L)'
;MRAPHNNNEHFKTDLRIRDQIIHALYLKLKSERETREALLDASQAGAGPEVLEAIASDPIPVIDDLGQEETVRALVDRFILRSDMQSVQNSGTGR
;
A
#
# COMPACT_ATOMS: atom_id res chain seq x y z
N MET A 1 19.71 27.89 26.72
CA MET A 1 18.76 26.81 27.06
C MET A 1 18.39 26.09 25.77
N ARG A 2 18.77 24.81 25.63
CA ARG A 2 18.48 24.00 24.44
C ARG A 2 17.09 23.41 24.61
N ALA A 3 16.18 23.66 23.68
CA ALA A 3 14.82 23.14 23.74
C ALA A 3 14.85 21.60 23.80
N PRO A 4 13.99 20.96 24.63
CA PRO A 4 13.93 19.51 24.70
C PRO A 4 13.52 18.95 23.32
N HIS A 5 14.31 18.03 22.78
CA HIS A 5 13.94 17.28 21.58
C HIS A 5 12.64 16.51 21.84
N ASN A 6 11.64 16.75 21.00
CA ASN A 6 10.30 16.24 21.18
C ASN A 6 10.20 14.80 20.67
N ASN A 7 10.65 13.85 21.49
CA ASN A 7 10.64 12.41 21.21
C ASN A 7 9.24 11.86 20.83
N ASN A 8 8.17 12.57 21.22
CA ASN A 8 6.80 12.15 21.00
C ASN A 8 6.37 12.26 19.52
N GLU A 9 6.95 13.19 18.76
CA GLU A 9 6.58 13.40 17.34
C GLU A 9 7.25 12.37 16.43
N HIS A 10 8.49 11.96 16.74
CA HIS A 10 9.15 10.86 16.04
C HIS A 10 8.37 9.55 16.19
N PHE A 11 7.98 9.20 17.42
CA PHE A 11 7.22 7.99 17.69
C PHE A 11 5.85 7.96 16.95
N LYS A 12 5.13 9.09 16.91
CA LYS A 12 3.89 9.21 16.12
C LYS A 12 4.12 9.01 14.62
N THR A 13 5.24 9.50 14.11
CA THR A 13 5.60 9.37 12.69
C THR A 13 5.91 7.91 12.35
N ASP A 14 6.69 7.23 13.19
CA ASP A 14 7.01 5.81 13.03
C ASP A 14 5.77 4.93 13.06
N LEU A 15 4.82 5.21 13.98
CA LEU A 15 3.54 4.50 14.04
C LEU A 15 2.71 4.70 12.77
N ARG A 16 2.65 5.93 12.23
CA ARG A 16 1.94 6.22 10.97
C ARG A 16 2.54 5.47 9.79
N ILE A 17 3.87 5.46 9.67
CA ILE A 17 4.58 4.74 8.61
C ILE A 17 4.29 3.24 8.70
N ARG A 18 4.36 2.68 9.92
CA ARG A 18 4.06 1.26 10.15
C ARG A 18 2.64 0.91 9.73
N ASP A 19 1.65 1.70 10.16
CA ASP A 19 0.24 1.44 9.86
C ASP A 19 -0.02 1.54 8.33
N GLN A 20 0.67 2.45 7.64
CA GLN A 20 0.63 2.58 6.19
C GLN A 20 1.24 1.36 5.47
N ILE A 21 2.38 0.85 5.95
CA ILE A 21 2.98 -0.38 5.41
C ILE A 21 2.06 -1.57 5.61
N ILE A 22 1.47 -1.70 6.80
CA ILE A 22 0.49 -2.76 7.09
C ILE A 22 -0.69 -2.67 6.12
N HIS A 23 -1.20 -1.46 5.86
CA HIS A 23 -2.29 -1.25 4.91
C HIS A 23 -1.87 -1.64 3.47
N ALA A 24 -0.73 -1.17 2.98
CA ALA A 24 -0.25 -1.54 1.64
C ALA A 24 -0.08 -3.06 1.47
N LEU A 25 0.43 -3.76 2.50
CA LEU A 25 0.54 -5.22 2.51
C LEU A 25 -0.82 -5.90 2.54
N TYR A 26 -1.78 -5.37 3.28
CA TYR A 26 -3.15 -5.87 3.29
C TYR A 26 -3.78 -5.79 1.89
N LEU A 27 -3.70 -4.64 1.22
CA LEU A 27 -4.26 -4.47 -0.13
C LEU A 27 -3.61 -5.42 -1.14
N LYS A 28 -2.29 -5.64 -1.04
CA LYS A 28 -1.59 -6.64 -1.85
C LYS A 28 -2.16 -8.04 -1.63
N LEU A 29 -2.23 -8.49 -0.38
CA LEU A 29 -2.74 -9.83 -0.05
C LEU A 29 -4.19 -10.03 -0.48
N LYS A 30 -5.00 -8.97 -0.43
CA LYS A 30 -6.36 -8.97 -0.95
C LYS A 30 -6.37 -9.24 -2.47
N SER A 31 -5.61 -8.46 -3.26
CA SER A 31 -5.52 -8.66 -4.72
C SER A 31 -5.02 -10.06 -5.12
N GLU A 32 -4.07 -10.62 -4.36
CA GLU A 32 -3.55 -11.98 -4.59
C GLU A 32 -4.59 -13.07 -4.28
N ARG A 33 -5.51 -12.81 -3.34
CA ARG A 33 -6.63 -13.73 -3.03
C ARG A 33 -7.68 -13.66 -4.12
N GLU A 34 -8.08 -12.46 -4.52
CA GLU A 34 -9.06 -12.25 -5.58
C GLU A 34 -8.57 -12.87 -6.90
N THR A 35 -7.29 -12.70 -7.25
CA THR A 35 -6.71 -13.35 -8.45
C THR A 35 -6.80 -14.88 -8.40
N ARG A 36 -6.58 -15.48 -7.22
CA ARG A 36 -6.69 -16.93 -7.03
C ARG A 36 -8.15 -17.39 -7.09
N GLU A 37 -9.08 -16.63 -6.54
CA GLU A 37 -10.51 -16.90 -6.64
C GLU A 37 -10.95 -16.88 -8.11
N ALA A 38 -10.53 -15.88 -8.89
CA ALA A 38 -10.79 -15.82 -10.32
C ALA A 38 -10.26 -17.04 -11.09
N LEU A 39 -9.03 -17.51 -10.76
CA LEU A 39 -8.48 -18.73 -11.34
C LEU A 39 -9.29 -19.98 -10.97
N LEU A 40 -9.72 -20.10 -9.71
CA LEU A 40 -10.50 -21.23 -9.23
C LEU A 40 -11.89 -21.25 -9.88
N ASP A 41 -12.56 -20.10 -9.95
CA ASP A 41 -13.88 -19.95 -10.55
C ASP A 41 -13.83 -20.28 -12.05
N ALA A 42 -12.84 -19.76 -12.77
CA ALA A 42 -12.63 -20.06 -14.18
C ALA A 42 -12.34 -21.56 -14.39
N SER A 43 -11.50 -22.16 -13.56
CA SER A 43 -11.20 -23.59 -13.62
C SER A 43 -12.46 -24.44 -13.36
N GLN A 44 -13.28 -24.09 -12.36
CA GLN A 44 -14.53 -24.78 -12.06
C GLN A 44 -15.58 -24.63 -13.16
N ALA A 45 -15.58 -23.50 -13.87
CA ALA A 45 -16.41 -23.26 -15.05
C ALA A 45 -15.93 -24.02 -16.30
N GLY A 46 -14.80 -24.73 -16.24
CA GLY A 46 -14.25 -25.50 -17.36
C GLY A 46 -13.46 -24.65 -18.36
N ALA A 47 -12.89 -23.52 -17.93
CA ALA A 47 -12.06 -22.68 -18.78
C ALA A 47 -10.81 -23.44 -19.29
N GLY A 48 -10.44 -23.18 -20.54
CA GLY A 48 -9.24 -23.75 -21.16
C GLY A 48 -7.94 -23.17 -20.57
N PRO A 49 -6.79 -23.86 -20.75
CA PRO A 49 -5.49 -23.40 -20.26
C PRO A 49 -5.14 -21.98 -20.67
N GLU A 50 -5.48 -21.58 -21.90
CA GLU A 50 -5.21 -20.25 -22.44
C GLU A 50 -5.92 -19.14 -21.66
N VAL A 51 -7.12 -19.41 -21.13
CA VAL A 51 -7.88 -18.45 -20.32
C VAL A 51 -7.27 -18.36 -18.92
N LEU A 52 -6.85 -19.50 -18.34
CA LEU A 52 -6.18 -19.52 -17.04
C LEU A 52 -4.83 -18.81 -17.11
N GLU A 53 -4.08 -19.00 -18.19
CA GLU A 53 -2.82 -18.29 -18.46
C GLU A 53 -3.05 -16.79 -18.63
N ALA A 54 -4.13 -16.37 -19.30
CA ALA A 54 -4.49 -14.96 -19.42
C ALA A 54 -4.76 -14.34 -18.03
N ILE A 55 -5.54 -15.00 -17.18
CA ILE A 55 -5.80 -14.54 -15.80
C ILE A 55 -4.51 -14.49 -14.97
N ALA A 56 -3.66 -15.50 -15.08
CA ALA A 56 -2.39 -15.53 -14.36
C ALA A 56 -1.40 -14.45 -14.83
N SER A 57 -1.46 -14.08 -16.12
CA SER A 57 -0.61 -13.07 -16.73
C SER A 57 -1.11 -11.63 -16.49
N ASP A 58 -2.39 -11.47 -16.21
CA ASP A 58 -3.04 -10.20 -15.91
C ASP A 58 -3.81 -10.28 -14.58
N PRO A 59 -3.09 -10.28 -13.44
CA PRO A 59 -3.69 -10.46 -12.13
C PRO A 59 -4.54 -9.25 -11.73
N ILE A 60 -5.47 -9.46 -10.81
CA ILE A 60 -6.31 -8.39 -10.28
C ILE A 60 -5.41 -7.31 -9.64
N PRO A 61 -5.56 -6.03 -10.03
CA PRO A 61 -4.68 -4.98 -9.56
C PRO A 61 -4.92 -4.67 -8.08
N VAL A 62 -3.94 -4.04 -7.45
CA VAL A 62 -4.06 -3.52 -6.09
C VAL A 62 -4.88 -2.23 -6.14
N ILE A 63 -6.06 -2.26 -5.54
CA ILE A 63 -7.00 -1.12 -5.50
C ILE A 63 -7.24 -0.74 -4.04
N ASP A 64 -7.16 0.56 -3.73
CA ASP A 64 -7.50 1.09 -2.40
C ASP A 64 -9.02 1.19 -2.17
N ASP A 65 -9.42 1.57 -0.95
CA ASP A 65 -10.84 1.72 -0.60
C ASP A 65 -11.56 2.84 -1.39
N LEU A 66 -10.81 3.68 -2.11
CA LEU A 66 -11.33 4.77 -2.95
C LEU A 66 -11.39 4.38 -4.44
N GLY A 67 -11.08 3.12 -4.78
CA GLY A 67 -11.10 2.63 -6.15
C GLY A 67 -9.91 3.08 -6.98
N GLN A 68 -8.84 3.59 -6.35
CA GLN A 68 -7.63 3.98 -7.05
C GLN A 68 -6.71 2.78 -7.22
N GLU A 69 -6.40 2.45 -8.48
CA GLU A 69 -5.38 1.47 -8.79
C GLU A 69 -4.00 2.05 -8.49
N GLU A 70 -3.27 1.39 -7.61
CA GLU A 70 -1.94 1.85 -7.23
C GLU A 70 -1.04 0.65 -6.92
N THR A 71 0.13 0.58 -7.56
CA THR A 71 1.07 -0.50 -7.25
C THR A 71 1.47 -0.42 -5.78
N VAL A 72 1.70 -1.57 -5.14
CA VAL A 72 2.22 -1.63 -3.75
C VAL A 72 3.46 -0.75 -3.58
N ARG A 73 4.30 -0.72 -4.62
CA ARG A 73 5.48 0.15 -4.69
C ARG A 73 5.10 1.63 -4.64
N ALA A 74 4.15 2.07 -5.47
CA ALA A 74 3.66 3.44 -5.48
C ALA A 74 2.94 3.83 -4.18
N LEU A 75 2.16 2.91 -3.58
CA LEU A 75 1.56 3.10 -2.26
C LEU A 75 2.66 3.34 -1.21
N VAL A 76 3.64 2.43 -1.12
CA VAL A 76 4.77 2.54 -0.18
C VAL A 76 5.60 3.81 -0.43
N ASP A 77 5.94 4.11 -1.69
CA ASP A 77 6.76 5.28 -2.06
C ASP A 77 6.02 6.60 -1.74
N ARG A 78 4.70 6.67 -1.99
CA ARG A 78 3.85 7.81 -1.61
C ARG A 78 3.83 8.02 -0.11
N PHE A 79 3.77 6.93 0.66
CA PHE A 79 3.75 7.00 2.12
C PHE A 79 5.09 7.43 2.70
N ILE A 80 6.22 6.95 2.16
CA ILE A 80 7.56 7.41 2.53
C ILE A 80 7.73 8.91 2.21
N LEU A 81 7.42 9.33 0.98
CA LEU A 81 7.55 10.74 0.55
C LEU A 81 6.68 11.71 1.36
N ARG A 82 5.46 11.30 1.73
CA ARG A 82 4.56 12.14 2.53
C ARG A 82 5.04 12.30 3.98
N SER A 83 5.74 11.30 4.50
CA SER A 83 6.34 11.33 5.84
C SER A 83 7.50 12.34 5.88
N ASP A 84 8.33 12.35 4.84
CA ASP A 84 9.43 13.31 4.71
C ASP A 84 8.92 14.76 4.60
N MET A 85 7.87 15.01 3.80
CA MET A 85 7.27 16.36 3.68
C MET A 85 6.69 16.89 4.99
N GLN A 86 6.08 16.05 5.82
CA GLN A 86 5.54 16.47 7.12
C GLN A 86 6.67 16.84 8.11
N SER A 87 7.83 16.18 8.02
CA SER A 87 9.01 16.52 8.84
C SER A 87 9.61 17.90 8.49
N VAL A 88 9.60 18.26 7.20
CA VAL A 88 10.13 19.54 6.70
C VAL A 88 9.19 20.72 7.04
N GLN A 89 7.88 20.52 6.98
CA GLN A 89 6.92 21.58 7.34
C GLN A 89 6.93 21.91 8.84
N ASN A 90 7.13 20.91 9.70
CA ASN A 90 7.22 21.12 11.15
C ASN A 90 8.52 21.81 11.60
N SER A 91 9.57 21.82 10.76
CA SER A 91 10.83 22.53 11.06
C SER A 91 10.89 23.95 10.48
N GLY A 92 10.02 24.29 9.53
CA GLY A 92 9.99 25.60 8.84
C GLY A 92 9.14 26.69 9.49
N THR A 93 8.31 26.38 10.50
CA THR A 93 7.35 27.34 11.09
C THR A 93 7.86 28.00 12.39
N GLY A 94 9.17 27.99 12.62
CA GLY A 94 9.82 28.69 13.72
C GLY A 94 10.39 30.04 13.29
N ARG A 95 9.54 31.06 13.11
CA ARG A 95 9.94 32.47 13.10
C ARG A 95 8.95 33.29 13.92
#